data_AF-A0A1F9PNC5-F1
#
_entry.id   AF-A0A1F9PNC5-F1
#
_cell.length_a   1.000
_cell.length_b   1.000
_cell.length_c   1.000
_cell.angle_alpha   90.00
_cell.angle_beta   90.00
_cell.angle_gamma   90.00
#
_symmetry.space_group_name_H-M   'P 1'
#
loop_
_entity.id
_entity.type
_entity.pdbx_description
1 polymer ?
#
loop_
_entity_poly.entity_id
_entity_poly.type
_entity_poly.pdbx_seq_one_letter_code
_entity_poly.pdbx_strand_id
1 'polypeptide(L)'
;MKVLFLDVDGVLNHSRCPEWNNGDWRVLDQVCVHRVRRICEETGAKIVLSSTWRLDEEGVALLVEQFGDLIISKTPAKFSWRPRWQEIKEWLEDNGPVEVACVIDDDPDAELHGVTFVRTSFEMGGLNRHAEKRVL
;
A
#
# COMPACT_ATOMS: atom_id res chain seq x y z
N MET A 1 -11.78 -5.68 12.88
CA MET A 1 -11.05 -6.05 11.64
C MET A 1 -9.63 -5.47 11.65
N LYS A 2 -8.70 -6.08 10.91
CA LYS A 2 -7.33 -5.55 10.72
C LYS A 2 -7.16 -5.01 9.30
N VAL A 3 -6.48 -3.87 9.16
CA VAL A 3 -6.33 -3.17 7.88
C VAL A 3 -4.86 -2.90 7.57
N LEU A 4 -4.50 -3.12 6.31
CA LEU A 4 -3.26 -2.69 5.70
C LEU A 4 -3.56 -1.57 4.70
N PHE A 5 -3.12 -0.34 4.98
CA PHE A 5 -3.10 0.73 4.01
C PHE A 5 -1.85 0.55 3.13
N LEU A 6 -2.09 0.36 1.83
CA LEU A 6 -1.07 -0.09 0.90
C LEU A 6 -0.86 0.95 -0.21
N ASP A 7 0.36 1.50 -0.26
CA ASP A 7 0.85 2.20 -1.44
C ASP A 7 1.43 1.22 -2.49
N VAL A 8 1.75 1.72 -3.68
CA VAL A 8 2.25 0.95 -4.82
C VAL A 8 3.65 1.38 -5.22
N ASP A 9 3.84 2.68 -5.49
CA ASP A 9 5.11 3.18 -5.99
C ASP A 9 6.15 3.18 -4.87
N GLY A 10 7.27 2.50 -5.06
CA GLY A 10 8.25 2.33 -3.98
C GLY A 10 7.86 1.31 -2.92
N VAL A 11 6.70 0.66 -3.03
CA VAL A 11 6.25 -0.47 -2.19
C VAL A 11 6.20 -1.77 -2.99
N LEU A 12 5.33 -1.81 -4.00
CA LEU A 12 5.12 -2.95 -4.89
C LEU A 12 5.98 -2.85 -6.15
N ASN A 13 6.57 -1.70 -6.42
CA ASN A 13 7.58 -1.50 -7.45
C ASN A 13 8.75 -0.69 -6.89
N HIS A 14 9.84 -0.61 -7.66
CA HIS A 14 11.06 0.08 -7.27
C HIS A 14 11.97 0.32 -8.47
N SER A 15 12.97 1.20 -8.34
CA SER A 15 13.90 1.57 -9.43
C SER A 15 14.67 0.41 -10.04
N ARG A 16 14.81 -0.69 -9.29
CA ARG A 16 15.49 -1.91 -9.73
C ARG A 16 14.61 -2.86 -10.55
N CYS A 17 13.32 -2.56 -10.75
CA CYS A 17 12.46 -3.35 -11.62
C CYS A 17 12.91 -3.17 -13.07
N PRO A 18 13.24 -4.25 -13.81
CA PRO A 18 13.70 -4.15 -15.19
C PRO A 18 12.75 -3.37 -16.10
N GLU A 19 11.44 -3.58 -15.93
CA GLU A 19 10.36 -3.02 -16.75
C GLU A 19 10.15 -1.53 -16.50
N TRP A 20 10.50 -1.02 -15.31
CA TRP A 20 10.39 0.40 -14.98
C TRP A 20 11.25 1.26 -15.91
N ASN A 21 12.43 0.74 -16.28
CA ASN A 21 13.38 1.43 -17.16
C ASN A 21 12.90 1.52 -18.63
N ASN A 22 11.82 0.82 -18.99
CA ASN A 22 11.22 0.89 -20.31
C ASN A 22 10.09 1.94 -20.41
N GLY A 23 9.82 2.68 -19.33
CA GLY A 23 8.78 3.72 -19.28
C GLY A 23 7.35 3.19 -19.12
N ASP A 24 7.17 1.91 -18.81
CA ASP A 24 5.88 1.40 -18.36
C ASP A 24 5.72 1.72 -16.88
N TRP A 25 4.66 2.42 -16.51
CA TRP A 25 4.35 2.73 -15.11
C TRP A 25 3.64 1.57 -14.41
N ARG A 26 3.09 0.61 -15.17
CA ARG A 26 2.27 -0.53 -14.67
C ARG A 26 3.13 -1.70 -14.17
N VAL A 27 4.24 -1.37 -13.53
CA VAL A 27 5.22 -2.34 -13.08
C VAL A 27 4.87 -2.76 -11.67
N LEU A 28 4.84 -4.07 -11.43
CA LEU A 28 4.68 -4.67 -10.11
C LEU A 28 5.76 -5.74 -9.94
N ASP A 29 6.64 -5.55 -8.96
CA ASP A 29 7.58 -6.57 -8.52
C ASP A 29 6.81 -7.70 -7.84
N GLN A 30 6.84 -8.87 -8.46
CA GLN A 30 6.09 -10.03 -7.97
C GLN A 30 6.56 -10.49 -6.59
N VAL A 31 7.83 -10.29 -6.21
CA VAL A 31 8.31 -10.63 -4.88
C VAL A 31 7.66 -9.72 -3.83
N CYS A 32 7.53 -8.42 -4.11
CA CYS A 32 6.83 -7.47 -3.24
C CYS A 32 5.33 -7.82 -3.11
N VAL A 33 4.68 -8.16 -4.22
CA VAL A 33 3.28 -8.62 -4.22
C VAL A 33 3.10 -9.88 -3.35
N HIS A 34 3.98 -10.87 -3.50
CA HIS A 34 3.92 -12.11 -2.68
C HIS A 34 4.12 -11.82 -1.18
N ARG A 35 4.97 -10.86 -0.82
CA ARG A 35 5.15 -10.45 0.59
C ARG A 35 3.88 -9.82 1.16
N VAL A 36 3.20 -8.96 0.41
CA VAL A 36 1.92 -8.38 0.85
C VAL A 36 0.86 -9.46 1.02
N ARG A 37 0.74 -10.40 0.05
CA ARG A 37 -0.18 -11.55 0.19
C ARG A 37 0.10 -12.34 1.47
N ARG A 38 1.37 -12.67 1.71
CA ARG A 38 1.80 -13.39 2.92
C ARG A 38 1.49 -12.61 4.21
N ILE A 39 1.70 -11.29 4.23
CA ILE A 39 1.30 -10.44 5.36
C ILE A 39 -0.21 -10.56 5.61
N CYS A 40 -1.04 -10.45 4.57
CA CYS A 40 -2.48 -10.60 4.69
C CYS A 40 -2.88 -12.01 5.18
N GLU A 41 -2.27 -13.06 4.64
CA GLU A 41 -2.52 -14.46 5.04
C GLU A 41 -2.14 -14.72 6.50
N GLU A 42 -0.98 -14.28 6.95
CA GLU A 42 -0.49 -14.52 8.32
C GLU A 42 -1.22 -13.67 9.37
N THR A 43 -1.58 -12.43 9.04
CA THR A 43 -2.17 -11.49 10.00
C THR A 43 -3.71 -11.49 9.98
N GLY A 44 -4.31 -11.90 8.86
CA GLY A 44 -5.74 -11.72 8.56
C GLY A 44 -6.10 -10.28 8.15
N ALA A 45 -5.12 -9.42 7.84
CA ALA A 45 -5.37 -8.05 7.43
C ALA A 45 -5.97 -7.97 6.01
N LYS A 46 -6.90 -7.03 5.82
CA LYS A 46 -7.45 -6.67 4.51
C LYS A 46 -6.84 -5.37 4.01
N ILE A 47 -6.76 -5.21 2.69
CA ILE A 47 -6.09 -4.10 2.02
C ILE A 47 -7.07 -2.95 1.79
N VAL A 48 -6.64 -1.75 2.17
CA VAL A 48 -7.22 -0.48 1.73
C VAL A 48 -6.19 0.20 0.84
N LEU A 49 -6.54 0.44 -0.43
CA LEU A 49 -5.63 1.11 -1.36
C LEU A 49 -5.42 2.55 -0.92
N SER A 50 -4.17 2.87 -0.60
CA SER A 50 -3.72 4.19 -0.22
C SER A 50 -2.56 4.52 -1.15
N SER A 51 -2.89 4.80 -2.41
CA SER A 51 -1.94 5.12 -3.48
C SER A 51 -2.60 6.00 -4.52
N THR A 52 -1.84 6.80 -5.26
CA THR A 52 -2.36 7.53 -6.42
C THR A 52 -2.97 6.58 -7.47
N TRP A 53 -2.51 5.33 -7.54
CA TRP A 53 -3.07 4.29 -8.42
C TRP A 53 -4.57 4.04 -8.20
N ARG A 54 -5.12 4.34 -7.01
CA ARG A 54 -6.57 4.20 -6.73
C ARG A 54 -7.46 5.16 -7.55
N LEU A 55 -6.84 6.16 -8.19
CA LEU A 55 -7.48 7.15 -9.05
C LEU A 55 -7.55 6.71 -10.51
N ASP A 56 -6.80 5.67 -10.88
CA ASP A 56 -6.70 5.14 -12.23
C ASP A 56 -7.39 3.77 -12.33
N GLU A 57 -8.31 3.60 -13.28
CA GLU A 57 -9.07 2.36 -13.40
C GLU A 57 -8.21 1.16 -13.82
N GLU A 58 -7.21 1.37 -14.68
CA GLU A 58 -6.27 0.31 -15.08
C GLU A 58 -5.38 -0.10 -13.90
N GLY A 59 -4.86 0.88 -13.15
CA GLY A 59 -4.09 0.66 -11.94
C GLY A 59 -4.87 -0.14 -10.90
N VAL A 60 -6.14 0.21 -10.66
CA VAL A 60 -7.01 -0.56 -9.78
C VAL A 60 -7.27 -1.97 -10.31
N ALA A 61 -7.52 -2.13 -11.62
CA ALA A 61 -7.76 -3.45 -12.22
C ALA A 61 -6.56 -4.37 -12.03
N LEU A 62 -5.34 -3.88 -12.28
CA LEU A 62 -4.10 -4.62 -12.05
C LEU A 62 -3.96 -5.07 -10.59
N LEU A 63 -4.23 -4.17 -9.63
CA LEU A 63 -4.16 -4.52 -8.21
C LEU A 63 -5.24 -5.53 -7.81
N VAL A 64 -6.44 -5.47 -8.41
CA VAL A 64 -7.51 -6.46 -8.19
C VAL A 64 -7.10 -7.82 -8.76
N GLU A 65 -6.43 -7.89 -9.91
CA GLU A 65 -5.84 -9.14 -10.42
C GLU A 65 -4.80 -9.72 -9.45
N GLN A 66 -4.03 -8.85 -8.78
CA GLN A 66 -3.01 -9.25 -7.81
C GLN A 66 -3.53 -9.54 -6.40
N PHE A 67 -4.68 -9.05 -5.98
CA PHE A 67 -5.08 -9.18 -4.57
C PHE A 67 -6.53 -9.64 -4.37
N GLY A 68 -7.37 -9.58 -5.39
CA GLY A 68 -8.75 -10.07 -5.35
C GLY A 68 -9.54 -9.51 -4.16
N ASP A 69 -10.13 -10.40 -3.39
CA ASP A 69 -10.97 -10.09 -2.21
C ASP A 69 -10.17 -9.61 -0.98
N LEU A 70 -8.83 -9.54 -1.07
CA LEU A 70 -8.03 -8.87 -0.05
C LEU A 70 -8.27 -7.36 -0.10
N ILE A 71 -8.52 -6.78 -1.28
CA ILE A 71 -8.84 -5.35 -1.41
C ILE A 71 -10.31 -5.15 -1.04
N ILE A 72 -10.54 -4.37 0.01
CA ILE A 72 -11.89 -4.09 0.52
C ILE A 72 -12.33 -2.64 0.30
N SER A 73 -11.38 -1.74 0.07
CA SER A 73 -11.67 -0.31 -0.06
C SER A 73 -10.48 0.46 -0.64
N LYS A 74 -10.67 1.77 -0.78
CA LYS A 74 -9.64 2.75 -1.14
C LYS A 74 -9.82 4.01 -0.30
N THR A 75 -8.72 4.69 0.04
CA THR A 75 -8.80 5.97 0.76
C THR A 75 -9.48 7.05 -0.11
N PRO A 76 -10.18 8.02 0.51
CA PRO A 76 -10.74 9.15 -0.23
C PRO A 76 -9.64 9.93 -0.95
N ALA A 77 -9.99 10.56 -2.07
CA ALA A 77 -9.06 11.34 -2.88
C ALA A 77 -9.64 12.73 -3.15
N LYS A 78 -9.79 13.52 -2.08
CA LYS A 78 -10.50 14.80 -2.15
C LYS A 78 -9.62 15.92 -2.73
N PHE A 79 -8.30 15.90 -2.52
CA PHE A 79 -7.37 16.94 -3.00
C PHE A 79 -5.93 16.40 -3.16
N SER A 80 -5.25 16.76 -4.24
CA SER A 80 -3.90 16.24 -4.58
C SER A 80 -2.75 16.75 -3.71
N TRP A 81 -2.95 17.83 -2.94
CA TRP A 81 -1.93 18.41 -2.06
C TRP A 81 -2.06 17.98 -0.60
N ARG A 82 -3.09 17.17 -0.26
CA ARG A 82 -3.23 16.67 1.12
C ARG A 82 -2.23 15.53 1.32
N PRO A 83 -1.54 15.50 2.47
CA PRO A 83 -0.66 14.40 2.78
C PRO A 83 -1.46 13.11 2.96
N ARG A 84 -0.88 11.99 2.57
CA ARG A 84 -1.51 10.66 2.58
C ARG A 84 -2.10 10.28 3.95
N TRP A 85 -1.45 10.66 5.05
CA TRP A 85 -1.95 10.40 6.41
C TRP A 85 -3.35 10.97 6.67
N GLN A 86 -3.72 12.08 6.02
CA GLN A 86 -5.05 12.69 6.18
C GLN A 86 -6.14 11.85 5.51
N GLU A 87 -5.83 11.26 4.36
CA GLU A 87 -6.76 10.38 3.64
C GLU A 87 -6.98 9.07 4.41
N ILE A 88 -5.90 8.54 4.99
CA ILE A 88 -5.94 7.35 5.87
C ILE A 88 -6.79 7.65 7.10
N LYS A 89 -6.55 8.79 7.76
CA LYS A 89 -7.32 9.22 8.93
C LYS A 89 -8.81 9.33 8.61
N GLU A 90 -9.15 9.98 7.50
CA GLU A 90 -10.53 10.15 7.06
C GLU A 90 -11.22 8.80 6.79
N TRP A 91 -10.51 7.87 6.14
CA TRP A 91 -11.04 6.52 5.94
C TRP A 91 -11.31 5.80 7.27
N LEU A 92 -10.40 5.92 8.25
CA LEU A 92 -10.58 5.32 9.58
C LEU A 92 -11.79 5.91 10.33
N GLU A 93 -12.03 7.21 10.20
CA GLU A 93 -13.18 7.89 10.80
C GLU A 93 -14.51 7.43 10.18
N ASP A 94 -14.52 7.16 8.87
CA ASP A 94 -15.73 6.80 8.12
C ASP A 94 -16.10 5.30 8.15
N ASN A 95 -15.14 4.40 8.42
CA ASN A 95 -15.33 2.95 8.25
C ASN A 95 -15.50 2.17 9.58
N GLY A 96 -15.67 2.86 10.70
CA GLY A 96 -15.93 2.25 12.01
C GLY A 96 -14.68 1.65 12.68
N PRO A 97 -14.85 0.87 13.77
CA PRO A 97 -13.72 0.44 14.59
C PRO A 97 -12.81 -0.56 13.85
N VAL A 98 -11.59 -0.11 13.56
CA VAL A 98 -10.47 -0.94 13.14
C VAL A 98 -9.67 -1.35 14.37
N GLU A 99 -9.44 -2.65 14.55
CA GLU A 99 -8.70 -3.19 15.71
C GLU A 99 -7.21 -2.90 15.59
N VAL A 100 -6.66 -3.06 14.39
CA VAL A 100 -5.25 -2.85 14.08
C VAL A 100 -5.13 -2.28 12.67
N ALA A 101 -4.35 -1.22 12.53
CA ALA A 101 -4.00 -0.61 11.25
C ALA A 101 -2.48 -0.59 11.08
N CYS A 102 -2.02 -0.86 9.86
CA CYS A 102 -0.64 -0.68 9.44
C CYS A 102 -0.62 0.07 8.11
N VAL A 103 0.36 0.96 7.93
CA VAL A 103 0.60 1.69 6.69
C VAL A 103 1.95 1.23 6.12
N ILE A 104 1.96 0.82 4.85
CA ILE A 104 3.19 0.56 4.09
C ILE A 104 3.22 1.55 2.94
N ASP A 105 4.19 2.46 3.00
CA ASP A 105 4.38 3.55 2.05
C ASP A 105 5.88 3.88 1.98
N ASP A 106 6.37 4.47 0.91
CA ASP A 106 7.75 4.98 0.83
C ASP A 106 7.83 6.48 1.19
N ASP A 107 6.72 7.21 1.02
CA ASP A 107 6.57 8.62 1.36
C ASP A 107 6.28 8.80 2.86
N PRO A 108 7.06 9.61 3.60
CA PRO A 108 6.80 9.92 5.00
C PRO A 108 5.49 10.69 5.22
N ASP A 109 4.88 11.27 4.19
CA ASP A 109 3.58 11.93 4.29
C ASP A 109 2.42 10.97 4.64
N ALA A 110 2.65 9.67 4.58
CA ALA A 110 1.69 8.63 4.98
C ALA A 110 1.71 8.31 6.48
N GLU A 111 2.69 8.83 7.23
CA GLU A 111 2.83 8.56 8.65
C GLU A 111 1.69 9.20 9.46
N LEU A 112 0.78 8.35 9.97
CA LEU A 112 -0.29 8.75 10.87
C LEU A 112 0.08 8.40 12.32
N HIS A 113 0.12 9.40 13.20
CA HIS A 113 0.44 9.20 14.61
C HIS A 113 -0.49 8.18 15.27
N GLY A 114 0.09 7.20 15.99
CA GLY A 114 -0.65 6.13 16.65
C GLY A 114 -0.98 4.94 15.74
N VAL A 115 -0.60 4.97 14.46
CA VAL A 115 -0.71 3.85 13.52
C VAL A 115 0.68 3.33 13.18
N THR A 116 0.85 2.01 13.10
CA THR A 116 2.13 1.41 12.70
C THR A 116 2.48 1.85 11.28
N PHE A 117 3.65 2.48 11.12
CA PHE A 117 4.16 2.91 9.83
C PHE A 117 5.43 2.14 9.45
N VAL A 118 5.36 1.41 8.33
CA VAL A 118 6.49 0.69 7.76
C VAL A 118 6.92 1.39 6.48
N ARG A 119 7.88 2.29 6.65
CA ARG A 119 8.49 3.00 5.54
C ARG A 119 9.34 2.07 4.66
N THR A 120 9.06 2.08 3.37
CA THR A 120 9.82 1.38 2.33
C THR A 120 10.69 2.38 1.55
N SER A 121 11.23 1.98 0.40
CA SER A 121 12.08 2.84 -0.41
C SER A 121 12.11 2.37 -1.85
N PHE A 122 11.78 3.28 -2.75
CA PHE A 122 11.90 3.09 -4.19
C PHE A 122 13.31 2.68 -4.65
N GLU A 123 14.37 3.12 -3.96
CA GLU A 123 15.75 2.79 -4.35
C GLU A 123 16.31 1.52 -3.72
N MET A 124 15.65 1.04 -2.66
CA MET A 124 16.12 -0.09 -1.85
C MET A 124 15.28 -1.35 -2.01
N GLY A 125 14.55 -1.45 -3.14
CA GLY A 125 13.85 -2.67 -3.51
C GLY A 125 12.46 -2.81 -2.89
N GLY A 126 11.76 -1.69 -2.68
CA GLY A 126 10.37 -1.68 -2.25
C GLY A 126 10.14 -2.35 -0.88
N LEU A 127 9.04 -3.11 -0.76
CA LEU A 127 8.76 -3.95 0.40
C LEU A 127 9.74 -5.13 0.47
N ASN A 128 10.93 -4.88 0.99
CA ASN A 128 11.95 -5.90 1.20
C ASN A 128 11.68 -6.73 2.48
N ARG A 129 12.50 -7.77 2.69
CA ARG A 129 12.36 -8.70 3.85
C ARG A 129 12.48 -8.02 5.22
N HIS A 130 13.21 -6.91 5.33
CA HIS A 130 13.33 -6.18 6.60
C HIS A 130 12.04 -5.42 6.91
N ALA A 131 11.45 -4.78 5.90
CA ALA A 131 10.17 -4.09 6.02
C ALA A 131 9.02 -5.08 6.31
N GLU A 132 8.97 -6.21 5.60
CA GLU A 132 7.99 -7.30 5.83
C GLU A 132 7.96 -7.75 7.30
N LYS A 133 9.13 -7.96 7.91
CA LYS A 133 9.27 -8.37 9.33
C LYS A 133 8.81 -7.33 10.36
N ARG A 134 8.59 -6.07 9.95
CA ARG A 134 8.07 -5.02 10.84
C ARG A 134 6.55 -5.02 10.89
N VAL A 135 5.90 -5.76 9.98
CA VAL A 135 4.44 -5.89 9.90
C VAL A 135 3.95 -7.18 10.57
N LEU A 136 4.72 -8.28 10.42
CA LEU A 136 4.49 -9.58 11.05
C LEU A 136 4.88 -9.58 12.53
#